data_AF-A0A9P9AKI3-F1
#
_entry.id   AF-A0A9P9AKI3-F1
#
_cell.length_a   1.000
_cell.length_b   1.000
_cell.length_c   1.000
_cell.angle_alpha   90.00
_cell.angle_beta   90.00
_cell.angle_gamma   90.00
#
_symmetry.space_group_name_H-M   'P 1'
#
loop_
_entity.id
_entity.type
_entity.pdbx_description
1 polymer ?
#
loop_
_entity_poly.entity_id
_entity_poly.type
_entity_poly.pdbx_seq_one_letter_code
_entity_poly.pdbx_strand_id
1 'polypeptide(L)'
;MPGGKDIDVKHVDALESVVMEDGLVCVLMIDDSGYGAMLVIHSLPAQVVQSFHAGSSCSQYETCLFAVYQYLQATASLICDQDTFLADILHREQTYMHEDVDLTTAHRVTQFLALFARCNTRSIEWLTQARGLVQASLLDEPKSASLQQTLDTPCLASGKIIFDDAHDLLRLVAGICASPSLTAIDPREFSSFLAAFCHCAIISIARLFIDPLWTCVGKPPAFDETPHLESRALAGLAILERQLLFISAESLFYLPLLLAISLEIRHPEDKRRVMEVLDVVASKGFVVARTYKSDIQLAWGLSESEFASPDLKM
;
A
#
# COMPACT_ATOMS: atom_id res chain seq x y z
N MET A 1 35.18 14.18 17.36
CA MET A 1 33.79 14.66 17.25
C MET A 1 33.49 14.81 15.77
N PRO A 2 32.74 13.89 15.13
CA PRO A 2 32.25 14.11 13.78
C PRO A 2 31.00 14.98 13.85
N GLY A 3 30.99 16.04 13.03
CA GLY A 3 29.95 17.05 12.97
C GLY A 3 28.63 16.48 12.46
N GLY A 4 27.54 16.93 13.08
CA GLY A 4 26.20 16.76 12.56
C GLY A 4 26.11 17.39 11.17
N LYS A 5 25.71 16.59 10.19
CA LYS A 5 25.17 17.12 8.95
C LYS A 5 23.77 17.59 9.27
N ASP A 6 23.60 18.90 9.36
CA ASP A 6 22.29 19.52 9.25
C ASP A 6 21.64 19.00 7.96
N ILE A 7 20.52 18.30 8.10
CA ILE A 7 19.64 18.02 6.98
C ILE A 7 19.15 19.40 6.49
N ASP A 8 19.53 19.75 5.27
CA ASP A 8 19.26 21.05 4.68
C ASP A 8 17.74 21.21 4.49
N VAL A 9 17.11 21.93 5.42
CA VAL A 9 15.67 22.26 5.50
C VAL A 9 15.09 22.69 4.15
N LYS A 10 15.92 23.22 3.25
CA LYS A 10 15.56 23.59 1.88
C LYS A 10 15.06 22.43 1.00
N HIS A 11 15.41 21.18 1.30
CA HIS A 11 15.00 20.02 0.50
C HIS A 11 13.58 19.54 0.82
N VAL A 12 13.14 19.74 2.07
CA VAL A 12 11.75 19.50 2.48
C VAL A 12 10.85 20.61 1.94
N ASP A 13 11.29 21.86 2.02
CA ASP A 13 10.57 23.02 1.44
C ASP A 13 10.37 22.89 -0.08
N ALA A 14 11.32 22.29 -0.80
CA ALA A 14 11.20 22.07 -2.25
C ALA A 14 10.21 20.95 -2.61
N LEU A 15 10.15 19.88 -1.81
CA LEU A 15 9.14 18.82 -1.96
C LEU A 15 7.74 19.35 -1.59
N GLU A 16 7.63 20.16 -0.53
CA GLU A 16 6.39 20.85 -0.18
C GLU A 16 5.96 21.83 -1.28
N SER A 17 6.87 22.65 -1.83
CA SER A 17 6.49 23.62 -2.87
C SER A 17 6.00 22.95 -4.15
N VAL A 18 6.56 21.78 -4.52
CA VAL A 18 6.20 21.08 -5.77
C VAL A 18 4.91 20.28 -5.61
N VAL A 19 4.70 19.68 -4.44
CA VAL A 19 3.44 19.02 -4.08
C VAL A 19 2.31 20.06 -3.93
N MET A 20 2.63 21.32 -3.59
CA MET A 20 1.67 22.43 -3.46
C MET A 20 1.46 23.27 -4.75
N GLU A 21 2.45 23.39 -5.64
CA GLU A 21 2.32 24.19 -6.88
C GLU A 21 1.57 23.44 -8.00
N ASP A 22 1.66 22.12 -8.07
CA ASP A 22 1.06 21.32 -9.15
C ASP A 22 -0.23 20.60 -8.75
N GLY A 23 -1.25 21.32 -8.27
CA GLY A 23 -2.68 20.91 -8.29
C GLY A 23 -3.13 19.61 -7.56
N LEU A 24 -2.24 18.70 -7.22
CA LEU A 24 -2.49 17.36 -6.69
C LEU A 24 -3.03 17.46 -5.25
N VAL A 25 -2.39 18.26 -4.39
CA VAL A 25 -2.89 18.55 -3.04
C VAL A 25 -4.21 19.29 -3.11
N CYS A 26 -4.35 20.29 -3.99
CA CYS A 26 -5.59 21.04 -4.14
C CYS A 26 -6.77 20.12 -4.51
N VAL A 27 -6.58 19.17 -5.42
CA VAL A 27 -7.63 18.23 -5.81
C VAL A 27 -7.93 17.23 -4.69
N LEU A 28 -6.92 16.73 -3.98
CA LEU A 28 -7.07 15.85 -2.80
C LEU A 28 -7.72 16.54 -1.58
N MET A 29 -7.59 17.87 -1.47
CA MET A 29 -8.20 18.66 -0.41
C MET A 29 -9.66 19.05 -0.68
N ILE A 30 -10.12 19.00 -1.93
CA ILE A 30 -11.44 19.50 -2.33
C ILE A 30 -12.38 18.37 -2.76
N ASP A 31 -11.86 17.23 -3.22
CA ASP A 31 -12.67 16.16 -3.75
C ASP A 31 -12.91 15.01 -2.75
N ASP A 32 -14.11 14.99 -2.19
CA ASP A 32 -14.62 13.92 -1.32
C ASP A 32 -14.63 12.55 -2.03
N SER A 33 -14.81 12.52 -3.36
CA SER A 33 -14.96 11.27 -4.10
C SER A 33 -13.63 10.55 -4.36
N GLY A 34 -12.48 11.23 -4.20
CA GLY A 34 -11.16 10.73 -4.60
C GLY A 34 -10.97 10.58 -6.11
N TYR A 35 -11.99 10.85 -6.93
CA TYR A 35 -11.96 10.71 -8.38
C TYR A 35 -11.03 11.73 -9.04
N GLY A 36 -11.07 12.98 -8.59
CA GLY A 36 -10.17 14.03 -8.98
C GLY A 36 -8.72 13.65 -8.68
N ALA A 37 -8.45 13.07 -7.52
CA ALA A 37 -7.10 12.63 -7.18
C ALA A 37 -6.61 11.57 -8.16
N MET A 38 -7.45 10.59 -8.49
CA MET A 38 -7.15 9.57 -9.50
C MET A 38 -6.94 10.17 -10.89
N LEU A 39 -7.75 11.15 -11.30
CA LEU A 39 -7.56 11.84 -12.59
C LEU A 39 -6.21 12.56 -12.66
N VAL A 40 -5.80 13.24 -11.59
CA VAL A 40 -4.51 13.92 -11.54
C VAL A 40 -3.38 12.89 -11.63
N ILE A 41 -3.44 11.82 -10.83
CA ILE A 41 -2.46 10.72 -10.86
C ILE A 41 -2.35 10.11 -12.26
N HIS A 42 -3.46 9.92 -12.98
CA HIS A 42 -3.46 9.40 -14.35
C HIS A 42 -2.99 10.39 -15.41
N SER A 43 -3.04 11.71 -15.14
CA SER A 43 -2.64 12.75 -16.09
C SER A 43 -1.16 13.15 -15.99
N LEU A 44 -0.56 13.04 -14.80
CA LEU A 44 0.87 13.27 -14.55
C LEU A 44 1.84 12.45 -15.44
N PRO A 45 1.58 11.15 -15.76
CA PRO A 45 2.50 10.35 -16.56
C PRO A 45 2.86 11.00 -17.89
N ALA A 46 1.89 11.59 -18.58
CA ALA A 46 2.10 12.21 -19.88
C ALA A 46 3.05 13.41 -19.79
N GLN A 47 3.02 14.15 -18.67
CA GLN A 47 3.86 15.34 -18.44
C GLN A 47 5.27 14.95 -17.97
N VAL A 48 5.37 13.97 -17.07
CA VAL A 48 6.66 13.45 -16.58
C VAL A 48 7.41 12.77 -17.72
N VAL A 49 6.77 11.86 -18.48
CA VAL A 49 7.41 11.17 -19.62
C VAL A 49 7.84 12.15 -20.72
N GLN A 50 7.10 13.24 -20.94
CA GLN A 50 7.53 14.31 -21.86
C GLN A 50 8.75 15.08 -21.36
N SER A 51 9.02 15.10 -20.06
CA SER A 51 10.20 15.75 -19.48
C SER A 51 11.44 14.84 -19.54
N PHE A 52 11.23 13.52 -19.43
CA PHE A 52 12.25 12.47 -19.54
C PHE A 52 12.60 12.09 -21.00
N HIS A 53 12.96 13.06 -21.84
CA HIS A 53 13.50 12.74 -23.18
C HIS A 53 14.89 12.07 -23.04
N ALA A 54 15.10 10.99 -23.80
CA ALA A 54 16.32 10.19 -23.78
C ALA A 54 17.56 11.03 -24.18
N GLY A 55 18.34 11.50 -23.20
CA GLY A 55 19.63 12.14 -23.44
C GLY A 55 20.03 13.24 -22.45
N SER A 56 19.10 13.75 -21.62
CA SER A 56 19.41 14.69 -20.55
C SER A 56 19.83 13.95 -19.28
N SER A 57 20.83 14.50 -18.56
CA SER A 57 21.13 14.06 -17.19
C SER A 57 19.93 14.41 -16.31
N CYS A 58 19.35 13.41 -15.67
CA CYS A 58 18.23 13.58 -14.77
C CYS A 58 18.71 14.34 -13.51
N SER A 59 18.14 15.51 -13.27
CA SER A 59 18.36 16.26 -12.05
C SER A 59 17.81 15.50 -10.83
N GLN A 60 18.33 15.81 -9.64
CA GLN A 60 17.80 15.24 -8.39
C GLN A 60 16.31 15.55 -8.22
N TYR A 61 15.87 16.73 -8.66
CA TYR A 61 14.47 17.14 -8.69
C TYR A 61 13.61 16.21 -9.55
N GLU A 62 14.02 15.93 -10.79
CA GLU A 62 13.29 15.03 -11.69
C GLU A 62 13.24 13.59 -11.14
N THR A 63 14.30 13.16 -10.45
CA THR A 63 14.35 11.84 -9.79
C THR A 63 13.34 11.76 -8.64
N CYS A 64 13.26 12.80 -7.79
CA CYS A 64 12.26 12.87 -6.72
C CYS A 64 10.83 12.92 -7.28
N LEU A 65 10.58 13.73 -8.31
CA LEU A 65 9.27 13.82 -8.95
C LEU A 65 8.85 12.48 -9.56
N PHE A 66 9.80 11.78 -10.20
CA PHE A 66 9.56 10.44 -10.75
C PHE A 66 9.27 9.42 -9.65
N ALA A 67 9.97 9.45 -8.51
CA ALA A 67 9.69 8.57 -7.39
C ALA A 67 8.29 8.80 -6.79
N VAL A 68 7.87 10.06 -6.62
CA VAL A 68 6.52 10.42 -6.18
C VAL A 68 5.48 9.95 -7.19
N TYR A 69 5.72 10.18 -8.48
CA TYR A 69 4.86 9.69 -9.55
C TYR A 69 4.71 8.16 -9.51
N GLN A 70 5.81 7.42 -9.42
CA GLN A 70 5.77 5.96 -9.37
C GLN A 70 4.99 5.46 -8.13
N TYR A 71 5.18 6.10 -6.97
CA TYR A 71 4.42 5.78 -5.76
C TYR A 71 2.92 5.99 -5.97
N LEU A 72 2.53 7.16 -6.49
CA LEU A 72 1.14 7.52 -6.73
C LEU A 72 0.47 6.59 -7.74
N GLN A 73 1.14 6.31 -8.86
CA GLN A 73 0.63 5.44 -9.90
C GLN A 73 0.52 3.99 -9.43
N ALA A 74 1.48 3.50 -8.64
CA ALA A 74 1.39 2.17 -8.03
C ALA A 74 0.24 2.09 -7.02
N THR A 75 0.04 3.14 -6.21
CA THR A 75 -1.08 3.24 -5.26
C THR A 75 -2.43 3.31 -5.98
N ALA A 76 -2.53 4.10 -7.05
CA ALA A 76 -3.71 4.15 -7.91
C ALA A 76 -4.03 2.79 -8.54
N SER A 77 -3.01 2.09 -9.03
CA SER A 77 -3.17 0.74 -9.59
C SER A 77 -3.71 -0.24 -8.54
N LEU A 78 -3.25 -0.13 -7.29
CA LEU A 78 -3.79 -0.91 -6.16
C LEU A 78 -5.25 -0.57 -5.85
N ILE A 79 -5.59 0.72 -5.77
CA ILE A 79 -6.95 1.17 -5.46
C ILE A 79 -7.94 0.74 -6.55
N CYS A 80 -7.51 0.70 -7.80
CA CYS A 80 -8.35 0.34 -8.94
C CYS A 80 -8.31 -1.15 -9.31
N ASP A 81 -7.59 -1.99 -8.57
CA ASP A 81 -7.34 -3.40 -8.93
C ASP A 81 -6.84 -3.58 -10.39
N GLN A 82 -5.88 -2.74 -10.78
CA GLN A 82 -5.30 -2.73 -12.14
C GLN A 82 -3.84 -3.18 -12.12
N ASP A 83 -3.43 -3.90 -13.17
CA ASP A 83 -2.01 -4.19 -13.40
C ASP A 83 -1.28 -2.90 -13.80
N THR A 84 0.00 -2.85 -13.46
CA THR A 84 0.87 -1.70 -13.73
C THR A 84 2.08 -2.13 -14.54
N PHE A 85 2.39 -1.37 -15.59
CA PHE A 85 3.63 -1.54 -16.35
C PHE A 85 4.86 -1.07 -15.56
N LEU A 86 4.67 -0.37 -14.43
CA LEU A 86 5.77 0.15 -13.61
C LEU A 86 6.68 -0.97 -13.07
N ALA A 87 6.10 -2.14 -12.76
CA ALA A 87 6.89 -3.30 -12.33
C ALA A 87 7.92 -3.75 -13.39
N ASP A 88 7.63 -3.57 -14.69
CA ASP A 88 8.56 -3.91 -15.77
C ASP A 88 9.69 -2.87 -15.92
N ILE A 89 9.40 -1.61 -15.59
CA ILE A 89 10.38 -0.51 -15.63
C ILE A 89 11.37 -0.65 -14.47
N LEU A 90 10.87 -0.93 -13.27
CA LEU A 90 11.66 -1.07 -12.06
C LEU A 90 12.65 -2.25 -12.13
N HIS A 91 12.35 -3.28 -12.91
CA HIS A 91 13.30 -4.37 -13.17
C HIS A 91 14.52 -3.95 -14.00
N ARG A 92 14.43 -2.87 -14.79
CA ARG A 92 15.52 -2.38 -15.65
C ARG A 92 16.42 -1.34 -14.98
N GLU A 93 15.92 -0.60 -14.00
CA GLU A 93 16.64 0.51 -13.35
C GLU A 93 17.45 0.08 -12.11
N GLN A 94 18.33 -0.92 -12.25
CA GLN A 94 19.30 -1.26 -11.19
C GLN A 94 20.49 -0.27 -11.12
N THR A 95 20.50 0.80 -11.92
CA THR A 95 21.70 1.60 -12.21
C THR A 95 21.85 2.88 -11.37
N TYR A 96 20.90 3.21 -10.49
CA TYR A 96 20.91 4.49 -9.75
C TYR A 96 21.02 4.31 -8.25
N MET A 97 22.07 3.66 -7.73
CA MET A 97 22.19 3.49 -6.27
C MET A 97 23.64 3.53 -5.80
N HIS A 98 24.21 4.72 -5.63
CA HIS A 98 25.36 4.91 -4.74
C HIS A 98 25.25 6.28 -4.06
N GLU A 99 24.69 6.30 -2.84
CA GLU A 99 25.16 7.08 -1.65
C GLU A 99 24.02 7.45 -0.67
N ASP A 100 22.75 7.51 -1.10
CA ASP A 100 21.62 7.92 -0.25
C ASP A 100 20.73 6.74 0.20
N VAL A 101 20.68 6.51 1.51
CA VAL A 101 19.94 5.41 2.15
C VAL A 101 18.42 5.62 2.08
N ASP A 102 17.96 6.87 2.18
CA ASP A 102 16.53 7.18 2.22
C ASP A 102 15.93 7.09 0.82
N LEU A 103 16.66 7.56 -0.20
CA LEU A 103 16.26 7.39 -1.61
C LEU A 103 16.22 5.90 -2.01
N THR A 104 17.22 5.12 -1.55
CA THR A 104 17.23 3.66 -1.75
C THR A 104 16.00 3.01 -1.11
N THR A 105 15.61 3.46 0.07
CA THR A 105 14.47 2.88 0.79
C THR A 105 13.13 3.29 0.18
N ALA A 106 12.99 4.55 -0.23
CA ALA A 106 11.83 5.03 -0.98
C ALA A 106 11.66 4.26 -2.30
N HIS A 107 12.75 4.01 -3.04
CA HIS A 107 12.72 3.19 -4.24
C HIS A 107 12.23 1.76 -3.96
N ARG A 108 12.66 1.13 -2.86
CA ARG A 108 12.18 -0.19 -2.45
C ARG A 108 10.69 -0.19 -2.11
N VAL A 109 10.17 0.86 -1.47
CA VAL A 109 8.73 1.02 -1.19
C VAL A 109 7.95 1.12 -2.50
N THR A 110 8.41 1.95 -3.43
CA THR A 110 7.78 2.08 -4.74
C THR A 110 7.82 0.78 -5.53
N GLN A 111 8.96 0.08 -5.50
CA GLN A 111 9.11 -1.23 -6.12
C GLN A 111 8.13 -2.25 -5.53
N PHE A 112 7.97 -2.23 -4.20
CA PHE A 112 7.00 -3.06 -3.52
C PHE A 112 5.59 -2.77 -4.01
N LEU A 113 5.17 -1.50 -4.04
CA LEU A 113 3.81 -1.14 -4.42
C LEU A 113 3.49 -1.57 -5.85
N ALA A 114 4.42 -1.39 -6.80
CA ALA A 114 4.22 -1.79 -8.19
C ALA A 114 4.11 -3.31 -8.35
N LEU A 115 5.01 -4.07 -7.70
CA LEU A 115 4.96 -5.53 -7.72
C LEU A 115 3.71 -6.06 -6.99
N PHE A 116 3.31 -5.41 -5.90
CA PHE A 116 2.12 -5.79 -5.14
C PHE A 116 0.85 -5.52 -5.94
N ALA A 117 0.74 -4.40 -6.67
CA ALA A 117 -0.40 -4.11 -7.55
C ALA A 117 -0.59 -5.19 -8.62
N ARG A 118 0.51 -5.58 -9.27
CA ARG A 118 0.52 -6.67 -10.24
C ARG A 118 0.14 -8.00 -9.63
N CYS A 119 0.75 -8.35 -8.49
CA CYS A 119 0.46 -9.59 -7.78
C CYS A 119 -1.01 -9.67 -7.34
N ASN A 120 -1.56 -8.57 -6.81
CA ASN A 120 -2.96 -8.43 -6.43
C ASN A 120 -3.89 -8.68 -7.62
N THR A 121 -3.69 -7.98 -8.73
CA THR A 121 -4.50 -8.12 -9.94
C THR A 121 -4.49 -9.57 -10.46
N ARG A 122 -3.30 -10.16 -10.60
CA ARG A 122 -3.14 -11.56 -11.04
C ARG A 122 -3.78 -12.55 -10.07
N SER A 123 -3.73 -12.27 -8.77
CA SER A 123 -4.36 -13.12 -7.75
C SER A 123 -5.89 -13.13 -7.87
N ILE A 124 -6.50 -11.98 -8.18
CA ILE A 124 -7.95 -11.83 -8.40
C ILE A 124 -8.36 -12.56 -9.68
N GLU A 125 -7.62 -12.37 -10.77
CA GLU A 125 -7.86 -13.05 -12.05
C GLU A 125 -7.75 -14.58 -11.89
N TRP A 126 -6.70 -15.04 -11.20
CA TRP A 126 -6.48 -16.45 -10.93
C TRP A 126 -7.62 -17.04 -10.09
N LEU A 127 -8.04 -16.37 -9.02
CA LEU A 127 -9.16 -16.83 -8.18
C LEU A 127 -10.47 -16.89 -8.97
N THR A 128 -10.71 -15.92 -9.85
CA THR A 128 -11.89 -15.90 -10.72
C THR A 128 -11.89 -17.10 -11.67
N GLN A 129 -10.77 -17.38 -12.32
CA GLN A 129 -10.61 -18.54 -13.19
C GLN A 129 -10.76 -19.85 -12.41
N ALA A 130 -10.08 -20.00 -11.28
CA ALA A 130 -10.10 -21.21 -10.45
C ALA A 130 -11.52 -21.52 -9.94
N ARG A 131 -12.26 -20.51 -9.46
CA ARG A 131 -13.66 -20.67 -9.06
C ARG A 131 -14.55 -21.11 -10.23
N GLY A 132 -14.34 -20.54 -11.42
CA GLY A 132 -15.05 -20.95 -12.64
C GLY A 132 -14.82 -22.42 -12.98
N LEU A 133 -13.58 -22.90 -12.90
CA LEU A 133 -13.24 -24.31 -13.13
C LEU A 133 -13.88 -25.25 -12.09
N VAL A 134 -13.81 -24.87 -10.80
CA VAL A 134 -14.44 -25.63 -9.72
C VAL A 134 -15.95 -25.70 -9.90
N GLN A 135 -16.59 -24.57 -10.24
CA GLN A 135 -18.03 -24.53 -10.46
C GLN A 135 -18.46 -25.37 -11.68
N ALA A 136 -17.71 -25.32 -12.78
CA ALA A 136 -17.98 -26.15 -13.96
C ALA A 136 -17.87 -27.65 -13.64
N SER A 137 -16.84 -28.04 -12.87
CA SER A 137 -16.66 -29.44 -12.46
C SER A 137 -17.77 -29.95 -11.54
N LEU A 138 -18.38 -29.07 -10.71
CA LEU A 138 -19.50 -29.45 -9.85
C LEU A 138 -20.80 -29.69 -10.65
N LEU A 139 -20.92 -29.10 -11.84
CA LEU A 139 -22.10 -29.24 -12.70
C LEU A 139 -22.06 -30.50 -13.59
N ASP A 140 -20.87 -30.93 -14.02
CA ASP A 140 -20.72 -32.05 -14.97
C ASP A 140 -20.89 -33.45 -14.34
N GLU A 141 -20.51 -33.61 -13.07
CA GLU A 141 -20.86 -34.72 -12.16
C GLU A 141 -20.06 -34.52 -10.86
N PRO A 142 -20.65 -34.66 -9.65
CA PRO A 142 -19.91 -34.53 -8.40
C PRO A 142 -19.03 -35.78 -8.17
N LYS A 143 -17.98 -35.92 -8.97
CA LYS A 143 -16.91 -36.87 -8.71
C LYS A 143 -16.13 -36.34 -7.52
N SER A 144 -15.77 -37.24 -6.60
CA SER A 144 -14.92 -36.96 -5.43
C SER A 144 -13.45 -36.67 -5.84
N ALA A 145 -13.24 -35.98 -6.96
CA ALA A 145 -11.93 -35.52 -7.38
C ALA A 145 -11.43 -34.50 -6.36
N SER A 146 -10.15 -34.58 -6.01
CA SER A 146 -9.57 -33.55 -5.14
C SER A 146 -9.62 -32.19 -5.86
N LEU A 147 -9.75 -31.08 -5.12
CA LEU A 147 -9.80 -29.73 -5.71
C LEU A 147 -8.59 -29.44 -6.64
N GLN A 148 -7.44 -30.05 -6.38
CA GLN A 148 -6.27 -30.00 -7.25
C GLN A 148 -6.46 -30.69 -8.60
N GLN A 149 -7.23 -31.78 -8.66
CA GLN A 149 -7.53 -32.49 -9.91
C GLN A 149 -8.55 -31.73 -10.76
N THR A 150 -9.32 -30.82 -10.14
CA THR A 150 -10.28 -29.97 -10.82
C THR A 150 -9.62 -28.79 -11.54
N LEU A 151 -8.48 -28.31 -11.04
CA LEU A 151 -7.72 -27.24 -11.69
C LEU A 151 -6.84 -27.83 -12.80
N ASP A 152 -6.81 -27.17 -13.95
CA ASP A 152 -5.96 -27.57 -15.05
C ASP A 152 -4.48 -27.21 -14.80
N THR A 153 -3.56 -27.87 -15.51
CA THR A 153 -2.12 -27.64 -15.38
C THR A 153 -1.74 -26.16 -15.59
N PRO A 154 -2.31 -25.43 -16.58
CA PRO A 154 -2.06 -23.99 -16.75
C PRO A 154 -2.47 -23.13 -15.54
N CYS A 155 -3.66 -23.35 -14.96
CA CYS A 155 -4.13 -22.62 -13.79
C CYS A 155 -3.20 -22.87 -12.60
N LEU A 156 -2.81 -24.13 -12.35
CA LEU A 156 -1.85 -24.45 -11.28
C LEU A 156 -0.48 -23.81 -11.52
N ALA A 157 0.02 -23.78 -12.76
CA ALA A 157 1.29 -23.15 -13.09
C ALA A 157 1.26 -21.64 -12.87
N SER A 158 0.17 -20.96 -13.27
CA SER A 158 -0.03 -19.54 -13.01
C SER A 158 -0.07 -19.22 -11.52
N GLY A 159 -0.77 -20.05 -10.72
CA GLY A 159 -0.82 -19.89 -9.27
C GLY A 159 0.55 -20.00 -8.61
N LYS A 160 1.44 -20.87 -9.12
CA LYS A 160 2.82 -20.98 -8.62
C LYS A 160 3.65 -19.73 -8.90
N ILE A 161 3.50 -19.13 -10.08
CA ILE A 161 4.16 -17.86 -10.41
C ILE A 161 3.74 -16.77 -9.42
N ILE A 162 2.46 -16.70 -9.08
CA ILE A 162 1.95 -15.75 -8.08
C ILE A 162 2.54 -16.01 -6.69
N PHE A 163 2.74 -17.28 -6.31
CA PHE A 163 3.45 -17.62 -5.08
C PHE A 163 4.90 -17.13 -5.10
N ASP A 164 5.62 -17.31 -6.21
CA ASP A 164 7.00 -16.84 -6.35
C ASP A 164 7.08 -15.30 -6.26
N ASP A 165 6.18 -14.58 -6.96
CA ASP A 165 6.05 -13.12 -6.88
C ASP A 165 5.82 -12.65 -5.43
N ALA A 166 4.98 -13.36 -4.67
CA ALA A 166 4.73 -13.04 -3.27
C ALA A 166 5.92 -13.31 -2.34
N HIS A 167 6.75 -14.33 -2.64
CA HIS A 167 8.00 -14.52 -1.91
C HIS A 167 8.98 -13.37 -2.18
N ASP A 168 9.05 -12.87 -3.41
CA ASP A 168 9.87 -11.70 -3.75
C ASP A 168 9.39 -10.44 -3.03
N LEU A 169 8.09 -10.23 -2.93
CA LEU A 169 7.50 -9.16 -2.12
C LEU A 169 7.90 -9.27 -0.64
N LEU A 170 7.83 -10.47 -0.05
CA LEU A 170 8.25 -10.69 1.33
C LEU A 170 9.74 -10.41 1.54
N ARG A 171 10.60 -10.80 0.60
CA ARG A 171 12.04 -10.49 0.63
C ARG A 171 12.29 -8.98 0.56
N LEU A 172 11.53 -8.28 -0.28
CA LEU A 172 11.63 -6.83 -0.41
C LEU A 172 11.24 -6.13 0.91
N VAL A 173 10.14 -6.54 1.54
CA VAL A 173 9.73 -6.02 2.85
C VAL A 173 10.78 -6.33 3.92
N ALA A 174 11.33 -7.54 3.96
CA ALA A 174 12.42 -7.88 4.87
C ALA A 174 13.66 -6.98 4.66
N GLY A 175 13.98 -6.67 3.40
CA GLY A 175 15.03 -5.72 3.04
C GLY A 175 14.75 -4.28 3.48
N ILE A 176 13.49 -3.85 3.50
CA ILE A 176 13.07 -2.56 4.05
C ILE A 176 13.21 -2.58 5.58
N CYS A 177 12.71 -3.62 6.24
CA CYS A 177 12.81 -3.81 7.70
C CYS A 177 14.26 -3.81 8.21
N ALA A 178 15.19 -4.35 7.42
CA ALA A 178 16.62 -4.39 7.76
C ALA A 178 17.35 -3.07 7.45
N SER A 179 16.66 -2.05 6.92
CA SER A 179 17.28 -0.77 6.57
C SER A 179 17.75 -0.04 7.83
N PRO A 180 18.98 0.51 7.84
CA PRO A 180 19.47 1.29 8.97
C PRO A 180 18.62 2.55 9.25
N SER A 181 17.85 3.04 8.25
CA SER A 181 16.88 4.12 8.45
C SER A 181 15.83 3.80 9.52
N LEU A 182 15.54 2.53 9.83
CA LEU A 182 14.57 2.13 10.87
C LEU A 182 15.13 2.09 12.30
N THR A 183 16.44 2.32 12.49
CA THR A 183 17.11 2.11 13.80
C THR A 183 16.90 3.24 14.81
N ALA A 184 16.41 4.40 14.38
CA ALA A 184 15.99 5.50 15.23
C ALA A 184 14.59 5.96 14.79
N ILE A 185 13.55 5.44 15.45
CA ILE A 185 12.17 5.85 15.18
C ILE A 185 11.95 7.22 15.84
N ASP A 186 12.35 8.30 15.17
CA ASP A 186 11.79 9.62 15.44
C ASP A 186 10.39 9.69 14.82
N PRO A 187 9.33 10.04 15.57
CA PRO A 187 7.97 10.20 15.03
C PRO A 187 7.84 11.28 13.94
N ARG A 188 8.86 12.11 13.72
CA ARG A 188 8.90 13.15 12.68
C ARG A 188 9.62 12.72 11.40
N GLU A 189 10.27 11.57 11.40
CA GLU A 189 11.11 11.12 10.29
C GLU A 189 10.40 10.12 9.38
N PHE A 190 10.88 10.02 8.14
CA PHE A 190 10.40 9.05 7.15
C PHE A 190 10.55 7.58 7.61
N SER A 191 11.55 7.30 8.44
CA SER A 191 11.77 6.01 9.12
C SER A 191 10.51 5.49 9.82
N SER A 192 9.75 6.40 10.38
CA SER A 192 8.54 6.17 11.11
C SER A 192 7.41 5.67 10.19
N PHE A 193 7.24 6.28 9.01
CA PHE A 193 6.30 5.81 7.98
C PHE A 193 6.66 4.39 7.52
N LEU A 194 7.95 4.13 7.28
CA LEU A 194 8.45 2.83 6.83
C LEU A 194 8.13 1.71 7.81
N ALA A 195 8.16 1.97 9.11
CA ALA A 195 7.80 0.98 10.13
C ALA A 195 6.33 0.55 10.00
N ALA A 196 5.41 1.52 9.89
CA ALA A 196 3.98 1.24 9.69
C ALA A 196 3.73 0.54 8.34
N PHE A 197 4.42 1.00 7.29
CA PHE A 197 4.37 0.39 5.96
C PHE A 197 4.74 -1.10 6.00
N CYS A 198 5.83 -1.48 6.67
CA CYS A 198 6.26 -2.87 6.75
C CYS A 198 5.20 -3.79 7.41
N HIS A 199 4.52 -3.31 8.46
CA HIS A 199 3.41 -4.04 9.07
C HIS A 199 2.27 -4.24 8.08
N CYS A 200 1.87 -3.18 7.38
CA CYS A 200 0.76 -3.20 6.42
C CYS A 200 1.09 -4.05 5.19
N ALA A 201 2.31 -3.95 4.66
CA ALA A 201 2.77 -4.73 3.53
C ALA A 201 2.63 -6.24 3.80
N ILE A 202 3.03 -6.70 4.99
CA ILE A 202 2.90 -8.11 5.39
C ILE A 202 1.42 -8.51 5.48
N ILE A 203 0.56 -7.67 6.08
CA ILE A 203 -0.88 -7.91 6.15
C ILE A 203 -1.46 -8.04 4.73
N SER A 204 -1.15 -7.09 3.86
CA SER A 204 -1.68 -7.03 2.49
C SER A 204 -1.26 -8.24 1.66
N ILE A 205 0.00 -8.68 1.73
CA ILE A 205 0.44 -9.91 1.06
C ILE A 205 -0.28 -11.14 1.63
N ALA A 206 -0.41 -11.25 2.95
CA ALA A 206 -1.10 -12.38 3.58
C ALA A 206 -2.56 -12.49 3.13
N ARG A 207 -3.25 -11.36 2.97
CA ARG A 207 -4.64 -11.31 2.52
C ARG A 207 -4.86 -11.77 1.09
N LEU A 208 -3.87 -11.67 0.20
CA LEU A 208 -3.97 -12.24 -1.16
C LEU A 208 -4.28 -13.75 -1.14
N PHE A 209 -3.81 -14.44 -0.10
CA PHE A 209 -3.88 -15.88 0.04
C PHE A 209 -4.91 -16.36 1.06
N ILE A 210 -5.90 -15.51 1.40
CA ILE A 210 -6.95 -15.86 2.37
C ILE A 210 -7.96 -16.89 1.84
N ASP A 211 -8.14 -16.94 0.51
CA ASP A 211 -9.08 -17.88 -0.11
C ASP A 211 -8.56 -19.33 -0.03
N PRO A 212 -9.39 -20.30 0.42
CA PRO A 212 -8.97 -21.68 0.58
C PRO A 212 -8.53 -22.35 -0.74
N LEU A 213 -8.91 -21.85 -1.92
CA LEU A 213 -8.50 -22.40 -3.22
C LEU A 213 -6.99 -22.32 -3.44
N TRP A 214 -6.28 -21.42 -2.76
CA TRP A 214 -4.81 -21.37 -2.83
C TRP A 214 -4.13 -22.64 -2.33
N THR A 215 -4.80 -23.41 -1.48
CA THR A 215 -4.30 -24.72 -1.03
C THR A 215 -4.11 -25.71 -2.18
N CYS A 216 -4.81 -25.51 -3.30
CA CYS A 216 -4.60 -26.32 -4.51
C CYS A 216 -3.23 -26.08 -5.15
N VAL A 217 -2.70 -24.87 -5.07
CA VAL A 217 -1.38 -24.53 -5.62
C VAL A 217 -0.27 -25.08 -4.73
N GLY A 218 -0.46 -24.96 -3.42
CA GLY A 218 0.47 -25.49 -2.42
C GLY A 218 0.31 -24.79 -1.08
N LYS A 219 1.36 -24.86 -0.26
CA LYS A 219 1.42 -24.05 0.96
C LYS A 219 1.66 -22.59 0.54
N PRO A 220 0.84 -21.63 0.99
CA PRO A 220 1.09 -20.22 0.71
C PRO A 220 2.47 -19.81 1.24
N PRO A 221 3.06 -18.73 0.70
CA PRO A 221 4.35 -18.23 1.14
C PRO A 221 4.47 -18.21 2.65
N ALA A 222 5.59 -18.70 3.16
CA ALA A 222 5.80 -18.76 4.60
C ALA A 222 5.91 -17.33 5.13
N PHE A 223 4.82 -16.85 5.71
CA PHE A 223 4.82 -15.68 6.59
C PHE A 223 5.48 -16.10 7.90
N ASP A 224 6.77 -16.44 7.83
CA ASP A 224 7.55 -17.01 8.92
C ASP A 224 7.21 -16.29 10.23
N GLU A 225 6.81 -17.08 11.25
CA GLU A 225 6.71 -16.63 12.63
C GLU A 225 5.75 -15.44 12.90
N THR A 226 4.58 -15.38 12.27
CA THR A 226 3.60 -14.32 12.57
C THR A 226 2.58 -14.73 13.64
N PRO A 227 2.74 -14.35 14.94
CA PRO A 227 1.61 -14.35 15.85
C PRO A 227 0.68 -13.22 15.42
N HIS A 228 -0.50 -13.60 14.92
CA HIS A 228 -1.69 -12.77 14.72
C HIS A 228 -1.51 -11.53 13.81
N LEU A 229 -2.08 -11.56 12.59
CA LEU A 229 -2.19 -10.37 11.72
C LEU A 229 -2.73 -9.14 12.47
N GLU A 230 -3.66 -9.38 13.40
CA GLU A 230 -4.18 -8.39 14.34
C GLU A 230 -3.08 -7.73 15.20
N SER A 231 -2.09 -8.47 15.70
CA SER A 231 -0.96 -7.90 16.44
C SER A 231 -0.13 -6.94 15.58
N ARG A 232 0.10 -7.31 14.31
CA ARG A 232 0.77 -6.43 13.34
C ARG A 232 -0.07 -5.19 13.04
N ALA A 233 -1.39 -5.34 12.91
CA ALA A 233 -2.30 -4.24 12.68
C ALA A 233 -2.30 -3.26 13.86
N LEU A 234 -2.33 -3.77 15.10
CA LEU A 234 -2.24 -2.97 16.32
C LEU A 234 -0.89 -2.25 16.45
N ALA A 235 0.22 -2.92 16.11
CA ALA A 235 1.54 -2.30 16.09
C ALA A 235 1.61 -1.16 15.05
N GLY A 236 1.10 -1.42 13.84
CA GLY A 236 0.97 -0.41 12.79
C GLY A 236 0.13 0.78 13.26
N LEU A 237 -1.06 0.53 13.80
CA LEU A 237 -1.97 1.56 14.30
C LEU A 237 -1.31 2.44 15.36
N ALA A 238 -0.60 1.83 16.33
CA ALA A 238 0.10 2.57 17.39
C ALA A 238 1.22 3.48 16.84
N ILE A 239 1.85 3.10 15.73
CA ILE A 239 2.85 3.92 15.04
C ILE A 239 2.15 5.11 14.36
N LEU A 240 1.04 4.86 13.65
CA LEU A 240 0.27 5.90 12.95
C LEU A 240 -0.31 6.95 13.89
N GLU A 241 -0.88 6.52 15.01
CA GLU A 241 -1.43 7.42 16.04
C GLU A 241 -0.39 8.42 16.54
N ARG A 242 0.86 7.98 16.72
CA ARG A 242 1.94 8.85 17.21
C ARG A 242 2.40 9.83 16.14
N GLN A 243 2.49 9.40 14.88
CA GLN A 243 3.01 10.22 13.78
C GLN A 243 2.04 11.29 13.34
N LEU A 244 0.75 10.98 13.32
CA LEU A 244 -0.29 11.90 12.89
C LEU A 244 -0.39 13.15 13.76
N LEU A 245 0.29 13.20 14.92
CA LEU A 245 0.41 14.41 15.72
C LEU A 245 1.36 15.46 15.11
N PHE A 246 2.28 15.05 14.22
CA PHE A 246 3.38 15.91 13.76
C PHE A 246 3.35 16.21 12.26
N ILE A 247 2.87 15.28 11.47
CA ILE A 247 2.88 15.34 10.00
C ILE A 247 1.64 16.08 9.47
N SER A 248 1.71 16.69 8.29
CA SER A 248 0.56 17.36 7.67
C SER A 248 0.24 16.72 6.33
N ALA A 249 0.92 17.13 5.25
CA ALA A 249 0.66 16.65 3.89
C ALA A 249 0.84 15.13 3.73
N GLU A 250 1.76 14.55 4.49
CA GLU A 250 2.08 13.12 4.46
C GLU A 250 0.95 12.24 4.99
N SER A 251 -0.04 12.84 5.67
CA SER A 251 -1.21 12.13 6.23
C SER A 251 -1.96 11.31 5.17
N LEU A 252 -1.90 11.72 3.90
CA LEU A 252 -2.47 11.02 2.75
C LEU A 252 -1.87 9.63 2.51
N PHE A 253 -0.56 9.47 2.71
CA PHE A 253 0.14 8.21 2.47
C PHE A 253 -0.25 7.10 3.46
N TYR A 254 -0.93 7.48 4.55
CA TYR A 254 -1.39 6.55 5.56
C TYR A 254 -2.79 5.99 5.28
N LEU A 255 -3.57 6.58 4.38
CA LEU A 255 -4.94 6.11 4.10
C LEU A 255 -4.97 4.66 3.58
N PRO A 256 -4.13 4.26 2.61
CA PRO A 256 -4.05 2.85 2.21
C PRO A 256 -3.58 1.93 3.34
N LEU A 257 -2.70 2.41 4.22
CA LEU A 257 -2.21 1.65 5.38
C LEU A 257 -3.32 1.43 6.42
N LEU A 258 -4.13 2.45 6.67
CA LEU A 258 -5.27 2.40 7.59
C LEU A 258 -6.35 1.44 7.10
N LEU A 259 -6.59 1.37 5.78
CA LEU A 259 -7.47 0.36 5.21
C LEU A 259 -6.95 -1.05 5.51
N ALA A 260 -5.67 -1.33 5.24
CA ALA A 260 -5.08 -2.64 5.52
C ALA A 260 -5.14 -3.03 7.02
N ILE A 261 -4.81 -2.09 7.91
CA ILE A 261 -4.92 -2.27 9.37
C ILE A 261 -6.36 -2.58 9.75
N SER A 262 -7.32 -1.78 9.27
CA SER A 262 -8.72 -1.89 9.68
C SER A 262 -9.33 -3.27 9.41
N LEU A 263 -8.92 -3.94 8.33
CA LEU A 263 -9.41 -5.25 7.95
C LEU A 263 -9.02 -6.37 8.93
N GLU A 264 -8.02 -6.13 9.77
CA GLU A 264 -7.53 -7.08 10.78
C GLU A 264 -7.98 -6.74 12.20
N ILE A 265 -8.56 -5.55 12.42
CA ILE A 265 -9.02 -5.09 13.73
C ILE A 265 -10.40 -5.68 14.07
N ARG A 266 -10.49 -6.37 15.21
CA ARG A 266 -11.73 -7.02 15.65
C ARG A 266 -12.39 -6.30 16.82
N HIS A 267 -11.60 -5.82 17.76
CA HIS A 267 -12.09 -5.24 19.01
C HIS A 267 -12.72 -3.84 18.79
N PRO A 268 -13.91 -3.56 19.36
CA PRO A 268 -14.59 -2.27 19.19
C PRO A 268 -13.76 -1.06 19.62
N GLU A 269 -12.96 -1.20 20.67
CA GLU A 269 -12.09 -0.13 21.16
C GLU A 269 -11.02 0.25 20.12
N ASP A 270 -10.44 -0.74 19.45
CA ASP A 270 -9.45 -0.53 18.40
C ASP A 270 -10.11 -0.03 17.11
N LYS A 271 -11.34 -0.46 16.81
CA LYS A 271 -12.13 0.10 15.71
C LYS A 271 -12.35 1.60 15.89
N ARG A 272 -12.69 2.03 17.12
CA ARG A 272 -12.81 3.46 17.47
C ARG A 272 -11.49 4.20 17.25
N ARG A 273 -10.37 3.62 17.67
CA ARG A 273 -9.03 4.22 17.47
C ARG A 273 -8.71 4.47 15.99
N VAL A 274 -9.01 3.51 15.10
CA VAL A 274 -8.87 3.69 13.64
C VAL A 274 -9.74 4.83 13.13
N MET A 275 -11.00 4.92 13.60
CA MET A 275 -11.92 6.01 13.23
C MET A 275 -11.41 7.38 13.66
N GLU A 276 -10.87 7.48 14.89
CA GLU A 276 -10.26 8.71 15.41
C GLU A 276 -9.05 9.14 14.57
N VAL A 277 -8.23 8.18 14.15
CA VAL A 277 -7.10 8.44 13.25
C VAL A 277 -7.58 8.99 11.90
N LEU A 278 -8.63 8.43 11.30
CA LEU A 278 -9.21 8.94 10.06
C LEU A 278 -9.81 10.34 10.22
N ASP A 279 -10.44 10.61 11.37
CA ASP A 279 -10.96 11.94 11.69
C ASP A 279 -9.83 12.98 11.83
N VAL A 280 -8.68 12.59 12.41
CA VAL A 280 -7.48 13.44 12.44
C VAL A 280 -6.99 13.74 11.02
N VAL A 281 -6.92 12.75 10.14
CA VAL A 281 -6.52 12.97 8.73
C VAL A 281 -7.50 13.90 8.01
N ALA A 282 -8.81 13.70 8.20
CA ALA A 282 -9.84 14.56 7.63
C ALA A 282 -9.75 16.01 8.16
N SER A 283 -9.45 16.18 9.47
CA SER A 283 -9.33 17.50 10.10
C SER A 283 -8.16 18.34 9.54
N LYS A 284 -7.17 17.68 8.93
CA LYS A 284 -6.04 18.33 8.24
C LYS A 284 -6.36 18.77 6.81
N GLY A 285 -7.61 18.59 6.36
CA GLY A 285 -8.08 19.03 5.04
C GLY A 285 -8.16 17.93 3.99
N PHE A 286 -7.83 16.67 4.31
CA PHE A 286 -7.91 15.55 3.36
C PHE A 286 -9.27 14.89 3.38
N VAL A 287 -10.20 15.43 2.58
CA VAL A 287 -11.60 15.01 2.65
C VAL A 287 -11.82 13.56 2.21
N VAL A 288 -10.95 13.03 1.34
CA VAL A 288 -10.93 11.60 0.94
C VAL A 288 -10.85 10.64 2.14
N ALA A 289 -10.32 11.07 3.30
CA ALA A 289 -10.33 10.27 4.52
C ALA A 289 -11.76 9.90 4.99
N ARG A 290 -12.77 10.71 4.67
CA ARG A 290 -14.19 10.41 4.97
C ARG A 290 -14.71 9.25 4.14
N THR A 291 -14.26 9.12 2.90
CA THR A 291 -14.61 8.00 2.03
C THR A 291 -13.99 6.72 2.55
N TYR A 292 -12.70 6.73 2.89
CA TYR A 292 -12.05 5.61 3.60
C TYR A 292 -12.76 5.23 4.89
N LYS A 293 -13.19 6.21 5.69
CA LYS A 293 -13.97 5.98 6.91
C LYS A 293 -15.27 5.23 6.61
N SER A 294 -16.00 5.67 5.60
CA SER A 294 -17.26 5.05 5.17
C SER A 294 -17.05 3.61 4.67
N ASP A 295 -16.02 3.39 3.86
CA ASP A 295 -15.67 2.06 3.33
C ASP A 295 -15.28 1.09 4.45
N ILE A 296 -14.52 1.56 5.44
CA ILE A 296 -14.12 0.74 6.59
C ILE A 296 -15.33 0.41 7.48
N GLN A 297 -16.23 1.38 7.71
CA GLN A 297 -17.48 1.13 8.42
C GLN A 297 -18.33 0.07 7.71
N LEU A 298 -18.46 0.19 6.39
CA LEU A 298 -19.13 -0.80 5.56
C LEU A 298 -18.47 -2.19 5.67
N ALA A 299 -17.14 -2.26 5.58
CA ALA A 299 -16.38 -3.50 5.69
C ALA A 299 -16.55 -4.18 7.07
N TRP A 300 -16.74 -3.39 8.12
CA TRP A 300 -17.06 -3.89 9.46
C TRP A 300 -18.54 -4.21 9.68
N GLY A 301 -19.41 -3.92 8.70
CA GLY A 301 -20.85 -4.08 8.80
C GLY A 301 -21.49 -3.11 9.81
N LEU A 302 -20.87 -1.96 10.04
CA LEU A 302 -21.33 -0.97 11.01
C LEU A 302 -22.28 0.02 10.34
N SER A 303 -23.34 0.40 11.04
CA SER A 303 -24.22 1.50 10.61
C SER A 303 -23.76 2.84 11.21
N GLU A 304 -24.05 3.97 10.56
CA GLU A 304 -23.73 5.32 11.08
C GLU A 304 -24.20 5.56 12.53
N SER A 305 -25.21 4.81 12.98
CA SER A 305 -25.79 4.93 14.34
C SER A 305 -24.96 4.31 15.47
N GLU A 306 -23.99 3.45 15.18
CA GLU A 306 -23.25 2.69 16.21
C GLU A 306 -22.07 3.45 16.83
N PHE A 307 -21.71 4.61 16.26
CA PHE A 307 -20.69 5.52 16.83
C PHE A 307 -21.22 6.91 17.18
N ALA A 308 -22.53 7.16 17.02
CA ALA A 308 -23.15 8.33 17.63
C ALA A 308 -23.08 8.16 19.16
N SER A 309 -22.27 9.01 19.79
CA SER A 309 -21.82 8.97 21.19
C SER A 309 -22.81 8.41 22.23
N PRO A 310 -22.34 7.72 23.30
CA PRO A 310 -23.17 7.32 24.46
C PRO A 310 -23.71 8.51 25.28
N ASP A 311 -23.25 9.73 25.01
CA ASP A 311 -23.64 10.92 25.76
C ASP A 311 -24.87 11.58 25.15
N LEU A 312 -26.07 11.04 25.45
CA LEU A 312 -27.34 11.77 25.49
C LEU A 312 -28.44 10.91 26.14
N LYS A 313 -28.15 10.38 27.32
CA LYS A 313 -29.18 10.01 28.32
C LYS A 313 -28.68 10.36 29.73
N MET A 314 -28.65 11.66 30.03
CA MET A 314 -28.95 12.18 31.36
C MET A 314 -29.68 13.51 31.21
#